data_AF-M0AU81-F1
#
_entry.id   AF-M0AU81-F1
#
_cell.length_a   1.000
_cell.length_b   1.000
_cell.length_c   1.000
_cell.angle_alpha   90.00
_cell.angle_beta   90.00
_cell.angle_gamma   90.00
#
_symmetry.space_group_name_H-M   'P 1'
#
loop_
_entity.id
_entity.type
_entity.pdbx_description
1 polymer ?
#
loop_
_entity_poly.entity_id
_entity_poly.type
_entity_poly.pdbx_seq_one_letter_code
_entity_poly.pdbx_strand_id
1 'polypeptide(L)'
;MVAKARRERVERTDRGSPVPQWEVFVRDSETDPLRHVGSVAAHSAAEAHEHATRLFGWYAVDVWLCPADAVERFTTSAFPATDEGDVTEETDAERESGAETEIDTETNGRRIAEGEPRSYEETIGEPR
;
A
#
# COMPACT_ATOMS: atom_id res chain seq x y z
N MET A 1 -25.37 -29.30 14.96
CA MET A 1 -25.46 -27.94 15.55
C MET A 1 -24.17 -27.21 15.17
N VAL A 2 -24.23 -26.12 14.39
CA VAL A 2 -23.02 -25.37 13.99
C VAL A 2 -22.80 -24.22 14.97
N ALA A 3 -21.62 -24.15 15.59
CA ALA A 3 -21.28 -23.04 16.46
C ALA A 3 -21.29 -21.72 15.67
N LYS A 4 -21.95 -20.68 16.20
CA LYS A 4 -21.91 -19.36 15.57
C LYS A 4 -20.55 -18.73 15.83
N ALA A 5 -19.90 -18.27 14.76
CA ALA A 5 -18.67 -17.50 14.89
C ALA A 5 -18.96 -16.17 15.60
N ARG A 6 -18.36 -15.97 16.77
CA ARG A 6 -18.34 -14.68 17.46
C ARG A 6 -17.37 -13.77 16.71
N ARG A 7 -17.80 -12.52 16.46
CA ARG A 7 -16.99 -11.49 15.82
C ARG A 7 -16.83 -10.33 16.78
N GLU A 8 -15.63 -9.79 16.84
CA GLU A 8 -15.28 -8.66 17.71
C GLU A 8 -14.86 -7.49 16.85
N ARG A 9 -15.20 -6.28 17.30
CA ARG A 9 -14.84 -5.05 16.59
C ARG A 9 -13.31 -4.90 16.65
N VAL A 10 -12.72 -4.58 15.51
CA VAL A 10 -11.30 -4.24 15.41
C VAL A 10 -11.18 -2.74 15.65
N GLU A 11 -10.40 -2.36 16.66
CA GLU A 11 -10.10 -0.96 16.91
C GLU A 11 -9.33 -0.36 15.74
N ARG A 12 -9.67 0.89 15.41
CA ARG A 12 -8.98 1.60 14.33
C ARG A 12 -7.71 2.20 14.89
N THR A 13 -6.58 1.70 14.43
CA THR A 13 -5.31 2.40 14.57
C THR A 13 -5.25 3.49 13.50
N ASP A 14 -5.19 4.73 13.94
CA ASP A 14 -4.70 5.81 13.10
C ASP A 14 -3.25 5.44 12.76
N ARG A 15 -3.00 5.00 11.53
CA ARG A 15 -1.65 4.62 11.06
C ARG A 15 -0.72 5.84 10.91
N GLY A 16 -0.79 6.80 11.83
CA GLY A 16 0.06 7.98 11.91
C GLY A 16 -0.01 8.94 10.72
N SER A 17 -0.91 8.73 9.76
CA SER A 17 -1.03 9.61 8.59
C SER A 17 -1.86 10.84 8.94
N PRO A 18 -1.32 12.06 8.83
CA PRO A 18 -2.10 13.29 9.05
C PRO A 18 -3.14 13.52 7.95
N VAL A 19 -3.08 12.74 6.86
CA VAL A 19 -4.00 12.83 5.72
C VAL A 19 -5.10 11.79 5.87
N PRO A 20 -6.39 12.18 5.72
CA PRO A 20 -7.52 11.25 5.74
C PRO A 20 -7.33 10.10 4.76
N GLN A 21 -7.70 8.89 5.19
CA GLN A 21 -7.63 7.69 4.37
C GLN A 21 -9.01 7.35 3.80
N TRP A 22 -9.00 6.77 2.61
CA TRP A 22 -10.17 6.34 1.85
C TRP A 22 -10.01 4.88 1.46
N GLU A 23 -10.99 4.05 1.79
CA GLU A 23 -11.09 2.67 1.28
C GLU A 23 -11.62 2.70 -0.15
N VAL A 24 -10.97 1.96 -1.04
CA VAL A 24 -11.23 1.95 -2.48
C VAL A 24 -11.83 0.61 -2.89
N PHE A 25 -12.92 0.67 -3.64
CA PHE A 25 -13.55 -0.49 -4.24
C PHE A 25 -13.70 -0.30 -5.75
N VAL A 26 -13.40 -1.33 -6.53
CA VAL A 26 -13.47 -1.27 -8.00
C VAL A 26 -14.32 -2.40 -8.55
N ARG A 27 -14.90 -2.14 -9.72
CA ARG A 27 -15.56 -3.12 -10.57
C ARG A 27 -14.99 -2.98 -11.98
N ASP A 28 -14.42 -4.06 -12.51
CA ASP A 28 -13.75 -4.03 -13.83
C ASP A 28 -14.72 -4.15 -14.99
N SER A 29 -15.81 -4.91 -14.82
CA SER A 29 -16.90 -5.07 -15.80
C SER A 29 -18.26 -4.97 -15.11
N GLU A 30 -19.31 -4.58 -15.82
CA GLU A 30 -20.64 -4.36 -15.24
C GLU A 30 -21.21 -5.59 -14.50
N THR A 31 -20.83 -6.80 -14.93
CA THR A 31 -21.24 -8.07 -14.32
C THR A 31 -20.38 -8.51 -13.13
N ASP A 32 -19.20 -7.89 -12.96
CA ASP A 32 -18.27 -8.28 -11.90
C ASP A 32 -18.75 -7.74 -10.54
N PRO A 33 -18.48 -8.47 -9.44
CA PRO A 33 -18.73 -7.93 -8.12
C PRO A 33 -17.78 -6.75 -7.85
N LEU A 34 -18.25 -5.79 -7.06
CA LEU A 34 -17.42 -4.73 -6.52
C LEU A 34 -16.41 -5.33 -5.51
N ARG A 35 -15.11 -5.03 -5.65
CA ARG A 35 -14.04 -5.59 -4.81
C ARG A 35 -13.24 -4.49 -4.13
N HIS A 36 -12.94 -4.68 -2.85
CA HIS A 36 -11.98 -3.83 -2.14
C HIS A 36 -10.57 -4.05 -2.69
N VAL A 37 -9.85 -2.97 -3.01
CA VAL A 37 -8.50 -3.03 -3.60
C VAL A 37 -7.43 -2.37 -2.76
N GLY A 38 -7.81 -1.70 -1.67
CA GLY A 38 -6.89 -1.06 -0.75
C GLY A 38 -7.38 0.32 -0.31
N SER A 39 -6.43 1.14 0.14
CA SER A 39 -6.70 2.46 0.66
C SER A 39 -5.81 3.52 0.02
N VAL A 40 -6.31 4.76 -0.13
CA VAL A 40 -5.53 5.92 -0.58
C VAL A 40 -5.64 7.06 0.43
N ALA A 41 -4.57 7.82 0.61
CA ALA A 41 -4.59 9.06 1.38
C ALA A 41 -4.96 10.24 0.48
N ALA A 42 -5.93 11.06 0.91
CA ALA A 42 -6.35 12.25 0.18
C ALA A 42 -7.16 13.20 1.10
N HIS A 43 -7.07 14.50 0.86
CA HIS A 43 -7.80 15.52 1.62
C HIS A 43 -9.26 15.68 1.17
N SER A 44 -9.62 15.13 0.01
CA SER A 44 -10.98 15.20 -0.54
C SER A 44 -11.35 13.96 -1.33
N ALA A 45 -12.65 13.75 -1.53
CA ALA A 45 -13.15 12.65 -2.36
C ALA A 45 -12.69 12.75 -3.83
N ALA A 46 -12.54 13.97 -4.35
CA ALA A 46 -12.08 14.19 -5.72
C ALA A 46 -10.61 13.75 -5.90
N GLU A 47 -9.75 14.18 -4.98
CA GLU A 47 -8.34 13.75 -4.95
C GLU A 47 -8.21 12.24 -4.72
N ALA A 48 -9.02 11.67 -3.82
CA ALA A 48 -9.09 10.23 -3.59
C ALA A 48 -9.47 9.48 -4.88
N HIS A 49 -10.43 10.00 -5.65
CA HIS A 49 -10.85 9.42 -6.92
C HIS A 49 -9.73 9.48 -7.97
N GLU A 50 -9.02 10.60 -8.07
CA GLU A 50 -7.85 10.70 -8.96
C GLU A 50 -6.78 9.68 -8.60
N HIS A 51 -6.43 9.57 -7.31
CA HIS A 51 -5.43 8.60 -6.82
C HIS A 51 -5.89 7.17 -7.09
N ALA A 52 -7.14 6.83 -6.74
CA ALA A 52 -7.72 5.51 -6.93
C ALA A 52 -7.77 5.09 -8.40
N THR A 53 -8.18 6.00 -9.30
CA THR A 53 -8.27 5.71 -10.73
C THR A 53 -6.89 5.44 -11.33
N ARG A 54 -5.86 6.20 -10.92
CA ARG A 54 -4.47 6.01 -11.38
C ARG A 54 -3.84 4.71 -10.86
N LEU A 55 -4.14 4.33 -9.61
CA LEU A 55 -3.52 3.17 -8.96
C LEU A 55 -4.24 1.86 -9.23
N PHE A 56 -5.58 1.87 -9.26
CA PHE A 56 -6.40 0.67 -9.26
C PHE A 56 -7.46 0.64 -10.37
N GLY A 57 -7.88 1.80 -10.88
CA GLY A 57 -9.07 1.94 -11.71
C GLY A 57 -8.81 2.16 -13.20
N TRP A 58 -7.64 1.81 -13.74
CA TRP A 58 -7.27 2.16 -15.14
C TRP A 58 -8.30 1.70 -16.17
N TYR A 59 -8.90 0.53 -15.94
CA TYR A 59 -9.95 -0.04 -16.80
C TYR A 59 -11.25 -0.32 -16.04
N ALA A 60 -11.38 0.18 -14.81
CA ALA A 60 -12.55 -0.08 -13.99
C ALA A 60 -13.76 0.67 -14.57
N VAL A 61 -14.90 -0.02 -14.68
CA VAL A 61 -16.17 0.61 -15.05
C VAL A 61 -16.75 1.42 -13.89
N ASP A 62 -16.43 1.05 -12.64
CA ASP A 62 -16.83 1.81 -11.46
C ASP A 62 -15.71 1.85 -10.40
N VAL A 63 -15.59 3.01 -9.77
CA VAL A 63 -14.74 3.24 -8.59
C VAL A 63 -15.60 3.82 -7.48
N TRP A 64 -15.68 3.12 -6.35
CA TRP A 64 -16.39 3.56 -5.15
C TRP A 64 -15.38 3.90 -4.06
N LEU A 65 -15.69 4.94 -3.30
CA LEU A 65 -14.85 5.45 -2.23
C LEU A 65 -15.64 5.54 -0.94
N CYS A 66 -15.00 5.16 0.17
CA CYS A 66 -15.53 5.33 1.51
C CYS A 66 -14.45 5.92 2.39
N PRO A 67 -14.71 7.02 3.14
CA PRO A 67 -13.81 7.45 4.19
C PRO A 67 -13.49 6.28 5.14
N ALA A 68 -12.22 6.04 5.45
CA ALA A 68 -11.81 4.91 6.28
C ALA A 68 -12.39 5.01 7.71
N ASP A 69 -12.66 6.23 8.17
CA ASP A 69 -13.34 6.52 9.43
C ASP A 69 -14.86 6.21 9.41
N ALA A 70 -15.42 5.88 8.25
CA ALA A 70 -16.79 5.37 8.12
C ALA A 70 -16.86 3.84 8.05
N VAL A 71 -15.74 3.12 7.93
CA VAL A 71 -15.71 1.65 7.78
C VAL A 71 -15.48 0.92 9.11
N GLU A 72 -16.48 0.19 9.61
CA GLU A 72 -16.32 -0.64 10.81
C GLU A 72 -15.83 -2.05 10.46
N ARG A 73 -14.80 -2.53 11.17
CA ARG A 73 -14.20 -3.85 10.94
C ARG A 73 -14.53 -4.79 12.10
N PHE A 74 -14.91 -6.02 11.77
CA PHE A 74 -15.18 -7.08 12.72
C PHE A 74 -14.43 -8.35 12.33
N THR A 75 -13.78 -9.01 13.28
CA THR A 75 -12.99 -10.22 13.04
C THR A 75 -13.38 -11.36 13.98
N THR A 76 -13.21 -12.62 13.53
CA THR A 76 -13.33 -13.82 14.37
C THR A 76 -12.04 -14.18 15.08
N SER A 77 -10.91 -13.57 14.69
CA SER A 77 -9.61 -13.79 15.32
C SER A 77 -9.33 -12.65 16.30
N ALA A 78 -9.34 -12.95 17.60
CA ALA A 78 -8.84 -12.01 18.59
C ALA A 78 -7.33 -11.79 18.34
N PHE A 79 -6.98 -10.69 17.68
CA PHE A 79 -5.61 -10.18 17.75
C PHE A 79 -5.54 -9.37 19.05
N PRO A 80 -4.57 -9.63 19.95
CA PRO A 80 -4.38 -8.75 21.10
C PRO A 80 -4.12 -7.36 20.54
N ALA A 81 -4.90 -6.38 20.98
CA ALA A 81 -4.58 -4.98 20.74
C ALA A 81 -3.15 -4.78 21.26
N THR A 82 -2.21 -4.44 20.37
CA THR A 82 -0.89 -3.99 20.80
C THR A 82 -1.10 -2.63 21.43
N ASP A 83 -1.44 -2.63 22.71
CA ASP A 83 -1.35 -1.47 23.58
C ASP A 83 0.15 -1.23 23.79
N GLU A 84 0.72 -0.30 23.02
CA GLU A 84 2.07 0.17 23.27
C GLU A 84 2.05 0.96 24.60
N GLY A 85 2.21 0.25 25.72
CA GLY A 85 2.06 0.86 27.03
C GLY A 85 2.24 -0.03 28.25
N ASP A 86 3.16 -1.00 28.24
CA ASP A 86 3.71 -1.54 29.50
C ASP A 86 5.20 -1.86 29.33
N VAL A 87 6.03 -0.97 29.85
CA VAL A 87 7.47 -1.19 30.01
C VAL A 87 7.65 -2.00 31.29
N THR A 88 7.84 -3.31 31.17
CA THR A 88 8.48 -4.09 32.23
C THR A 88 9.96 -4.21 31.90
N GLU A 89 10.76 -3.34 32.51
CA GLU A 89 12.19 -3.56 32.67
C GLU A 89 12.42 -4.88 33.43
N GLU A 90 13.06 -5.85 32.78
CA GLU A 90 13.88 -6.83 33.49
C GLU A 90 15.30 -6.78 32.92
N THR A 91 16.22 -6.44 33.83
CA THR A 91 17.64 -6.18 33.61
C THR A 91 18.48 -7.45 33.57
N ASP A 92 19.52 -7.39 32.73
CA ASP A 92 20.85 -8.02 32.81
C ASP A 92 21.02 -9.55 32.91
N ALA A 93 21.59 -10.10 31.83
CA ALA A 93 22.72 -11.03 31.95
C ALA A 93 23.65 -10.90 30.73
N GLU A 94 24.81 -10.29 30.96
CA GLU A 94 25.97 -10.24 30.06
C GLU A 94 26.44 -11.65 29.64
N ARG A 95 26.84 -11.79 28.37
CA ARG A 95 28.05 -12.53 27.96
C ARG A 95 28.47 -12.12 26.55
N GLU A 96 29.62 -11.46 26.47
CA GLU A 96 30.34 -11.05 25.27
C GLU A 96 30.80 -12.25 24.40
N SER A 97 30.89 -12.00 23.09
CA SER A 97 32.14 -12.07 22.29
C SER A 97 31.98 -12.79 20.94
N GLY A 98 32.27 -12.04 19.87
CA GLY A 98 33.04 -12.54 18.73
C GLY A 98 32.28 -12.81 17.42
N ALA A 99 32.22 -11.81 16.53
CA ALA A 99 32.58 -11.94 15.11
C ALA A 99 32.34 -10.62 14.38
N GLU A 100 33.43 -9.87 14.22
CA GLU A 100 33.60 -8.80 13.23
C GLU A 100 33.23 -9.29 11.82
N THR A 101 32.19 -8.70 11.22
CA THR A 101 31.93 -8.84 9.78
C THR A 101 32.40 -7.57 9.10
N GLU A 102 33.51 -7.71 8.39
CA GLU A 102 34.13 -6.70 7.56
C GLU A 102 33.10 -6.15 6.54
N ILE A 103 32.75 -4.86 6.68
CA ILE A 103 32.01 -4.14 5.66
C ILE A 103 33.07 -3.50 4.76
N ASP A 104 33.32 -4.12 3.61
CA ASP A 104 34.08 -3.51 2.54
C ASP A 104 33.25 -2.38 1.91
N THR A 105 33.66 -1.14 2.18
CA THR A 105 33.16 0.04 1.49
C THR A 105 34.14 0.42 0.38
N GLU A 106 33.93 -0.11 -0.83
CA GLU A 106 34.51 0.48 -2.05
C GLU A 106 33.42 1.02 -3.00
N THR A 107 33.05 2.25 -2.68
CA THR A 107 32.86 3.41 -3.57
C THR A 107 33.01 3.20 -5.10
N ASN A 108 31.88 3.43 -5.77
CA ASN A 108 31.71 4.23 -7.00
C ASN A 108 32.22 3.69 -8.36
N GLY A 109 31.28 3.56 -9.30
CA GLY A 109 31.61 3.81 -10.71
C GLY A 109 30.83 3.03 -11.78
N ARG A 110 29.49 2.94 -11.75
CA ARG A 110 28.73 2.56 -12.96
C ARG A 110 28.05 3.76 -13.60
N ARG A 111 28.85 4.42 -14.42
CA ARG A 111 28.52 5.40 -15.45
C ARG A 111 27.22 5.03 -16.19
N ILE A 112 26.27 5.96 -16.17
CA ILE A 112 25.23 6.11 -17.18
C ILE A 112 25.87 6.68 -18.46
N ALA A 113 25.79 5.95 -19.57
CA ALA A 113 26.01 6.38 -20.96
C ALA A 113 26.17 5.09 -21.79
N GLU A 114 25.52 4.81 -22.91
CA GLU A 114 24.50 5.46 -23.74
C GLU A 114 23.82 4.28 -24.44
N GLY A 115 22.49 4.17 -24.33
CA GLY A 115 21.72 3.28 -25.19
C GLY A 115 21.45 3.99 -26.50
N GLU A 116 22.01 3.45 -27.58
CA GLU A 116 21.94 3.84 -29.00
C GLU A 116 20.84 4.83 -29.44
N PRO A 117 21.20 5.83 -30.28
CA PRO A 117 20.22 6.71 -30.91
C PRO A 117 19.33 5.92 -31.85
N ARG A 118 18.02 6.03 -31.65
CA ARG A 118 17.02 5.54 -32.59
C ARG A 118 17.09 6.43 -33.83
N SER A 119 17.80 5.99 -34.87
CA SER A 119 17.69 6.60 -36.20
C SER A 119 16.25 6.45 -36.67
N TYR A 120 15.52 7.56 -36.74
CA TYR A 120 14.34 7.67 -37.59
C TYR A 120 14.84 8.05 -38.98
N GLU A 121 14.90 7.08 -39.91
CA GLU A 121 14.83 7.45 -41.32
C GLU A 121 13.40 7.89 -41.61
N GLU A 122 13.24 9.21 -41.51
CA GLU A 122 12.22 10.03 -42.11
C GLU A 122 12.04 9.61 -43.58
N THR A 123 11.02 8.81 -43.88
CA THR A 123 10.56 8.59 -45.25
C THR A 123 9.85 9.86 -45.70
N ILE A 124 10.64 10.76 -46.29
CA ILE A 124 10.16 11.95 -47.00
C ILE A 124 9.27 11.48 -48.16
N GLY A 125 8.08 12.06 -48.25
CA GLY A 125 7.02 11.58 -49.13
C GLY A 125 7.26 11.81 -50.63
N GLU A 126 6.57 11.00 -51.42
CA GLU A 126 6.11 11.35 -52.77
C GLU A 126 4.73 10.71 -52.98
N PRO A 127 3.70 11.49 -53.33
CA PRO A 127 2.65 10.99 -54.21
C PRO A 127 2.74 11.67 -55.58
N ARG A 128 2.67 10.85 -56.64
CA ARG A 128 2.42 11.28 -58.02
C ARG A 128 0.95 11.56 -58.26
#